data_AF-A0A0B8PD22-F1
#
_entry.id   AF-A0A0B8PD22-F1
#
_cell.length_a   1.000
_cell.length_b   1.000
_cell.length_c   1.000
_cell.angle_alpha   90.00
_cell.angle_beta   90.00
_cell.angle_gamma   90.00
#
_symmetry.space_group_name_H-M   'P 1'
#
loop_
_entity.id
_entity.type
_entity.pdbx_description
1 polymer ?
#
loop_
_entity_poly.entity_id
_entity_poly.type
_entity_poly.pdbx_seq_one_letter_code
_entity_poly.pdbx_strand_id
1 'polypeptide(L)'
;MSRAQSIALVTGGNRGLGKETASQLASLGYKVVVAARSKESAEQTVLELGDKNLFPAELDVTSETSIQALAKQIDTEFGRLDVLVNNAAIHYDTWQSAISVDLDIVREAMETNVYGAWKMVQAFLPLLKNSGHGRIVNVSSGAGALSAMSGNTPAYSLSKVSLNALT
;
A
#
# COMPACT_ATOMS: atom_id res chain seq x y z
N MET A 1 24.89 -7.00 -19.77
CA MET A 1 23.80 -7.85 -19.25
C MET A 1 22.60 -6.95 -19.04
N SER A 2 21.42 -7.27 -19.60
CA SER A 2 20.23 -6.48 -19.25
C SER A 2 19.93 -6.68 -17.77
N ARG A 3 19.63 -5.60 -17.06
CA ARG A 3 19.26 -5.65 -15.65
C ARG A 3 17.96 -6.46 -15.55
N ALA A 4 17.87 -7.41 -14.61
CA ALA A 4 16.64 -8.15 -14.38
C ALA A 4 15.48 -7.18 -14.11
N GLN A 5 14.31 -7.46 -14.68
CA GLN A 5 13.12 -6.61 -14.53
C GLN A 5 12.79 -6.43 -13.04
N SER A 6 12.49 -5.19 -12.63
CA SER A 6 12.17 -4.88 -11.23
C SER A 6 10.72 -5.25 -10.89
N ILE A 7 10.47 -5.65 -9.64
CA ILE A 7 9.16 -6.09 -9.15
C ILE A 7 8.66 -5.11 -8.10
N ALA A 8 7.48 -4.55 -8.31
CA ALA A 8 6.81 -3.67 -7.38
C ALA A 8 5.50 -4.28 -6.86
N LEU A 9 5.17 -4.04 -5.61
CA LEU A 9 3.87 -4.34 -5.02
C LEU A 9 3.21 -3.02 -4.62
N VAL A 10 2.00 -2.77 -5.11
CA VAL A 10 1.21 -1.57 -4.76
C VAL A 10 -0.06 -1.99 -4.04
N THR A 11 -0.17 -1.65 -2.76
CA THR A 11 -1.38 -1.91 -1.97
C THR A 11 -2.47 -0.89 -2.27
N GLY A 12 -3.74 -1.30 -2.31
CA GLY A 12 -4.82 -0.43 -2.77
C GLY A 12 -4.63 0.03 -4.22
N GLY A 13 -4.01 -0.82 -5.05
CA GLY A 13 -3.63 -0.51 -6.43
C GLY A 13 -4.80 -0.47 -7.42
N ASN A 14 -6.03 -0.75 -6.98
CA ASN A 14 -7.21 -0.81 -7.85
C ASN A 14 -7.88 0.55 -8.11
N ARG A 15 -7.47 1.63 -7.43
CA ARG A 15 -8.09 2.96 -7.58
C ARG A 15 -7.15 4.11 -7.23
N GLY A 16 -7.54 5.31 -7.64
CA GLY A 16 -6.89 6.57 -7.26
C GLY A 16 -5.38 6.57 -7.52
N LEU A 17 -4.61 7.08 -6.56
CA LEU A 17 -3.15 7.16 -6.64
C LEU A 17 -2.47 5.79 -6.78
N GLY A 18 -3.02 4.74 -6.17
CA GLY A 18 -2.48 3.38 -6.27
C GLY A 18 -2.54 2.83 -7.69
N LYS A 19 -3.69 2.99 -8.36
CA LYS A 19 -3.87 2.59 -9.76
C LYS A 19 -2.93 3.34 -10.70
N GLU A 20 -2.84 4.65 -10.53
CA GLU A 20 -1.95 5.48 -11.34
C GLU A 20 -0.47 5.12 -11.11
N THR A 21 -0.07 4.92 -9.85
CA THR A 21 1.28 4.48 -9.50
C THR A 21 1.61 3.14 -10.15
N ALA A 22 0.67 2.18 -10.13
CA ALA A 22 0.86 0.89 -10.78
C ALA A 22 1.02 1.01 -12.30
N SER A 23 0.18 1.83 -12.95
CA SER A 23 0.24 2.08 -14.39
C SER A 23 1.58 2.71 -14.81
N GLN A 24 2.06 3.72 -14.07
CA GLN A 24 3.34 4.37 -14.38
C GLN A 24 4.53 3.44 -14.15
N LEU A 25 4.54 2.68 -13.05
CA LEU A 25 5.59 1.69 -12.80
C LEU A 25 5.64 0.62 -13.90
N ALA A 26 4.48 0.13 -14.36
CA ALA A 26 4.40 -0.82 -15.46
C ALA A 26 4.92 -0.23 -16.78
N SER A 27 4.59 1.03 -17.07
CA SER A 27 5.09 1.79 -18.23
C SER A 27 6.61 1.99 -18.19
N LEU A 28 7.19 2.06 -16.98
CA LEU A 28 8.65 2.08 -16.76
C LEU A 28 9.29 0.68 -16.82
N GLY A 29 8.51 -0.36 -17.12
CA GLY A 29 8.97 -1.73 -17.30
C GLY A 29 9.05 -2.53 -16.01
N TYR A 30 8.45 -2.11 -14.90
CA TYR A 30 8.36 -2.94 -13.69
C TYR A 30 7.29 -4.01 -13.87
N LYS A 31 7.51 -5.22 -13.31
CA LYS A 31 6.40 -6.12 -13.00
C LYS A 31 5.69 -5.58 -11.77
N VAL A 32 4.41 -5.26 -11.86
CA VAL A 32 3.67 -4.63 -10.77
C VAL A 32 2.54 -5.54 -10.31
N VAL A 33 2.61 -5.94 -9.04
CA VAL A 33 1.50 -6.59 -8.36
C VAL A 33 0.53 -5.51 -7.89
N VAL A 34 -0.66 -5.50 -8.52
CA VAL A 34 -1.78 -4.61 -8.21
C VAL A 34 -2.63 -5.28 -7.14
N ALA A 35 -2.43 -4.89 -5.89
CA ALA A 35 -3.09 -5.54 -4.76
C ALA A 35 -4.33 -4.76 -4.28
N ALA A 36 -5.44 -5.46 -4.08
CA ALA A 36 -6.68 -4.90 -3.57
C ALA A 36 -7.44 -5.92 -2.71
N ARG A 37 -8.37 -5.44 -1.87
CA ARG A 37 -9.14 -6.33 -0.96
C ARG A 37 -9.97 -7.39 -1.67
N SER A 38 -10.45 -7.11 -2.87
CA SER A 38 -11.13 -8.10 -3.73
C SER A 38 -10.25 -8.38 -4.93
N LYS A 39 -10.04 -9.66 -5.20
CA LYS A 39 -9.29 -10.13 -6.36
C LYS A 39 -9.91 -9.64 -7.67
N GLU A 40 -11.23 -9.69 -7.77
CA GLU A 40 -12.00 -9.26 -8.94
C GLU A 40 -11.75 -7.78 -9.25
N SER A 41 -11.68 -6.93 -8.22
CA SER A 41 -11.40 -5.50 -8.40
C SER A 41 -9.97 -5.22 -8.89
N ALA A 42 -9.00 -6.04 -8.47
CA ALA A 42 -7.63 -5.98 -8.98
C ALA A 42 -7.58 -6.45 -10.44
N GLU A 43 -8.22 -7.58 -10.76
CA GLU A 43 -8.32 -8.13 -12.12
C GLU A 43 -8.95 -7.13 -13.09
N GLN A 44 -10.07 -6.51 -12.71
CA GLN A 44 -10.72 -5.48 -13.51
C GLN A 44 -9.77 -4.30 -13.78
N THR A 45 -9.00 -3.87 -12.77
CA THR A 45 -8.03 -2.78 -12.94
C THR A 45 -6.92 -3.15 -13.91
N VAL A 46 -6.37 -4.37 -13.81
CA VAL A 46 -5.34 -4.87 -14.72
C VAL A 46 -5.87 -4.95 -16.15
N LEU A 47 -7.10 -5.45 -16.33
CA LEU A 47 -7.76 -5.50 -17.64
C LEU A 47 -7.98 -4.11 -18.23
N GLU A 48 -8.44 -3.16 -17.42
CA GLU A 48 -8.67 -1.78 -17.86
C GLU A 48 -7.38 -1.08 -18.31
N LEU A 49 -6.27 -1.31 -17.58
CA LEU A 49 -4.98 -0.72 -17.91
C LEU A 49 -4.29 -1.42 -19.09
N GLY A 50 -4.57 -2.71 -19.33
CA GLY A 50 -4.12 -3.45 -20.51
C GLY A 50 -2.61 -3.66 -20.63
N ASP A 51 -1.83 -3.38 -19.59
CA ASP A 51 -0.37 -3.58 -19.59
C ASP A 51 -0.03 -4.99 -19.09
N LYS A 52 0.75 -5.73 -19.90
CA LYS A 52 1.20 -7.10 -19.63
C LYS A 52 2.08 -7.25 -18.39
N ASN A 53 2.62 -6.14 -17.87
CA ASN A 53 3.45 -6.14 -16.68
C ASN A 53 2.64 -5.98 -15.38
N LEU A 54 1.31 -5.90 -15.47
CA LEU A 54 0.43 -5.80 -14.31
C LEU A 54 -0.11 -7.19 -13.90
N PHE A 55 -0.07 -7.49 -12.61
CA PHE A 55 -0.48 -8.76 -12.04
C PHE A 55 -1.47 -8.52 -10.89
N PRO A 56 -2.73 -8.99 -10.97
CA PRO A 56 -3.70 -8.73 -9.92
C PRO A 56 -3.46 -9.64 -8.71
N ALA A 57 -3.67 -9.10 -7.50
CA ALA A 57 -3.61 -9.87 -6.26
C ALA A 57 -4.68 -9.45 -5.26
N GLU A 58 -5.19 -10.43 -4.51
CA GLU A 58 -6.02 -10.17 -3.33
C GLU A 58 -5.13 -9.82 -2.14
N LEU A 59 -5.48 -8.76 -1.42
CA LEU A 59 -4.78 -8.33 -0.21
C LEU A 59 -5.70 -7.52 0.70
N ASP A 60 -5.91 -8.02 1.91
CA ASP A 60 -6.34 -7.23 3.04
C ASP A 60 -5.14 -6.95 3.96
N VAL A 61 -4.69 -5.69 3.98
CA VAL A 61 -3.55 -5.25 4.79
C VAL A 61 -3.83 -5.32 6.31
N THR A 62 -5.06 -5.54 6.74
CA THR A 62 -5.40 -5.73 8.16
C THR A 62 -5.30 -7.20 8.58
N SER A 63 -5.28 -8.13 7.62
CA SER A 63 -5.30 -9.58 7.83
C SER A 63 -3.91 -10.20 7.66
N GLU A 64 -3.31 -10.66 8.76
CA GLU A 64 -2.00 -11.33 8.74
C GLU A 64 -1.98 -12.52 7.76
N THR A 65 -3.05 -13.32 7.75
CA THR A 65 -3.18 -14.46 6.83
C THR A 65 -3.15 -14.02 5.37
N SER A 66 -3.82 -12.92 5.02
CA SER A 66 -3.82 -12.39 3.65
C SER A 66 -2.43 -11.90 3.24
N ILE A 67 -1.76 -11.17 4.14
CA ILE A 67 -0.40 -10.64 3.91
C ILE A 67 0.60 -11.79 3.69
N GLN A 68 0.59 -12.80 4.56
CA GLN A 68 1.51 -13.94 4.47
C GLN A 68 1.24 -14.79 3.23
N ALA A 69 -0.03 -14.96 2.83
CA ALA A 69 -0.38 -15.66 1.61
C ALA A 69 0.21 -14.95 0.37
N LEU A 70 0.08 -13.62 0.28
CA LEU A 70 0.65 -12.86 -0.82
C LEU A 70 2.18 -12.84 -0.80
N ALA A 71 2.79 -12.72 0.39
CA ALA A 71 4.24 -12.79 0.53
C ALA A 71 4.79 -14.12 0.01
N LYS A 72 4.16 -15.24 0.38
CA LYS A 72 4.52 -16.57 -0.12
C LYS A 72 4.32 -16.71 -1.62
N GLN A 73 3.25 -16.13 -2.18
CA GLN A 73 3.01 -16.13 -3.62
C GLN A 73 4.14 -15.40 -4.36
N ILE A 74 4.48 -14.17 -3.92
CA ILE A 74 5.56 -13.36 -4.53
C ILE A 74 6.93 -14.06 -4.38
N ASP A 75 7.21 -14.69 -3.24
CA ASP A 75 8.42 -15.49 -3.05
C ASP A 75 8.49 -16.65 -4.05
N THR A 76 7.39 -17.40 -4.20
CA THR A 76 7.34 -18.54 -5.12
C THR A 76 7.49 -18.11 -6.57
N GLU A 77 6.86 -17.00 -6.96
CA GLU A 77 6.82 -16.56 -8.36
C GLU A 77 8.07 -15.78 -8.78
N PHE A 78 8.65 -15.00 -7.85
CA PHE A 78 9.72 -14.05 -8.16
C PHE A 78 10.97 -14.18 -7.29
N GLY A 79 10.87 -14.79 -6.10
CA GLY A 79 11.97 -14.97 -5.13
C GLY A 79 12.50 -13.68 -4.47
N ARG A 80 11.93 -12.53 -4.83
CA ARG A 80 12.30 -11.20 -4.31
C ARG A 80 11.21 -10.18 -4.54
N LEU A 81 11.34 -9.03 -3.87
CA LEU A 81 10.56 -7.83 -4.14
C LEU A 81 11.52 -6.64 -4.23
N ASP A 82 11.35 -5.75 -5.20
CA ASP A 82 12.24 -4.59 -5.35
C ASP A 82 11.62 -3.31 -4.77
N VAL A 83 10.29 -3.17 -4.82
CA VAL A 83 9.57 -1.99 -4.30
C VAL A 83 8.28 -2.42 -3.60
N LEU A 84 8.08 -1.98 -2.36
CA LEU A 84 6.79 -2.03 -1.68
C LEU A 84 6.21 -0.61 -1.60
N VAL A 85 5.03 -0.39 -2.18
CA VAL A 85 4.27 0.85 -2.08
C VAL A 85 3.07 0.61 -1.16
N ASN A 86 3.17 1.08 0.07
CA ASN A 86 2.07 1.11 1.03
C ASN A 86 1.15 2.29 0.72
N ASN A 87 0.15 2.05 -0.14
CA ASN A 87 -0.83 3.06 -0.58
C ASN A 87 -2.24 2.83 -0.01
N ALA A 88 -2.60 1.60 0.36
CA ALA A 88 -3.90 1.31 0.96
C ALA A 88 -4.18 2.22 2.16
N ALA A 89 -5.30 2.95 2.10
CA ALA A 89 -5.74 3.84 3.16
C ALA A 89 -7.26 4.02 3.15
N ILE A 90 -7.81 4.32 4.33
CA ILE A 90 -9.24 4.60 4.56
C ILE A 90 -9.44 5.83 5.46
N HIS A 91 -10.70 6.20 5.65
CA HIS A 91 -11.16 7.21 6.61
C HIS A 91 -10.51 8.58 6.46
N TYR A 92 -10.65 9.19 5.27
CA TYR A 92 -10.41 10.63 5.13
C TYR A 92 -11.62 11.40 5.69
N ASP A 93 -11.72 11.45 7.01
CA ASP A 93 -12.87 11.83 7.83
C ASP A 93 -13.06 13.35 7.95
N THR A 94 -13.12 14.06 6.81
CA THR A 94 -13.13 15.54 6.77
C THR A 94 -14.35 16.19 7.43
N TRP A 95 -15.39 15.40 7.73
CA TRP A 95 -16.60 15.83 8.43
C TRP A 95 -16.51 15.66 9.96
N GLN A 96 -15.42 15.09 10.48
CA GLN A 96 -15.24 14.86 11.91
C GLN A 96 -14.31 15.89 12.55
N SER A 97 -14.47 16.05 13.87
CA SER A 97 -13.62 16.87 14.72
C SER A 97 -13.09 16.06 15.90
N ALA A 98 -11.93 16.43 16.44
CA ALA A 98 -11.28 15.73 17.55
C ALA A 98 -12.13 15.68 18.83
N ILE A 99 -13.13 16.56 18.96
CA ILE A 99 -14.01 16.63 20.14
C ILE A 99 -15.13 15.57 20.05
N SER A 100 -15.57 15.22 18.85
CA SER A 100 -16.78 14.42 18.62
C SER A 100 -16.56 13.22 17.70
N VAL A 101 -15.30 12.89 17.40
CA VAL A 101 -14.93 11.79 16.52
C VAL A 101 -15.41 10.45 17.09
N ASP A 102 -15.88 9.57 16.22
CA ASP A 102 -16.07 8.18 16.61
C ASP A 102 -14.71 7.49 16.73
N LEU A 103 -14.38 7.02 17.94
CA LEU A 103 -13.10 6.37 18.20
C LEU A 103 -12.95 5.03 17.47
N ASP A 104 -14.04 4.38 17.07
CA ASP A 104 -13.96 3.17 16.24
C ASP A 104 -13.42 3.48 14.84
N ILE A 105 -13.80 4.62 14.26
CA ILE A 105 -13.24 5.12 12.99
C ILE A 105 -11.75 5.44 13.13
N VAL A 106 -11.34 6.03 14.27
CA VAL A 106 -9.92 6.27 14.55
C VAL A 106 -9.15 4.96 14.62
N ARG A 107 -9.67 3.95 15.34
CA ARG A 107 -9.05 2.62 15.45
C ARG A 107 -8.93 1.94 14.09
N GLU A 108 -9.98 1.96 13.28
CA GLU A 108 -9.98 1.34 11.95
C GLU A 108 -8.97 2.04 11.01
N ALA A 109 -8.87 3.37 11.08
CA ALA A 109 -7.89 4.14 10.33
C ALA A 109 -6.45 3.79 10.74
N MET A 110 -6.19 3.65 12.03
CA MET A 110 -4.87 3.21 12.54
C MET A 110 -4.55 1.79 12.09
N GLU A 111 -5.52 0.87 12.17
CA GLU A 111 -5.36 -0.52 11.76
C GLU A 111 -4.98 -0.64 10.28
N THR A 112 -5.65 0.10 9.40
CA THR A 112 -5.37 0.03 7.96
C THR A 112 -4.16 0.86 7.57
N ASN A 113 -4.13 2.14 7.95
CA ASN A 113 -3.20 3.12 7.40
C ASN A 113 -1.82 3.05 8.05
N VAL A 114 -1.71 2.49 9.26
CA VAL A 114 -0.45 2.41 10.03
C VAL A 114 -0.05 0.97 10.26
N TYR A 115 -0.85 0.21 11.01
CA TYR A 115 -0.50 -1.17 11.34
C TYR A 115 -0.49 -2.06 10.10
N GLY A 116 -1.41 -1.87 9.17
CA GLY A 116 -1.40 -2.58 7.89
C GLY A 116 -0.12 -2.31 7.10
N ALA A 117 0.26 -1.04 6.93
CA ALA A 117 1.53 -0.68 6.28
C ALA A 117 2.75 -1.29 7.00
N TRP A 118 2.75 -1.31 8.34
CA TRP A 118 3.82 -1.90 9.13
C TRP A 118 3.89 -3.43 8.97
N LYS A 119 2.76 -4.14 9.08
CA LYS A 119 2.68 -5.60 8.85
C LYS A 119 3.19 -5.95 7.45
N MET A 120 2.81 -5.17 6.44
CA MET A 120 3.35 -5.32 5.07
C MET A 120 4.88 -5.19 5.05
N VAL A 121 5.45 -4.18 5.72
CA VAL A 121 6.91 -4.05 5.82
C VAL A 121 7.53 -5.29 6.49
N GLN A 122 6.99 -5.74 7.62
CA GLN A 122 7.53 -6.90 8.35
C GLN A 122 7.51 -8.17 7.50
N ALA A 123 6.39 -8.46 6.84
CA ALA A 123 6.19 -9.66 6.03
C ALA A 123 7.05 -9.67 4.76
N PHE A 124 7.21 -8.52 4.10
CA PHE A 124 7.93 -8.41 2.83
C PHE A 124 9.42 -8.06 2.98
N LEU A 125 9.89 -7.73 4.18
CA LEU A 125 11.29 -7.39 4.42
C LEU A 125 12.29 -8.47 3.96
N PRO A 126 12.06 -9.78 4.17
CA PRO A 126 12.96 -10.81 3.64
C PRO A 126 13.10 -10.75 2.11
N LEU A 127 11.99 -10.56 1.39
CA LEU A 127 11.98 -10.46 -0.07
C LEU A 127 12.64 -9.17 -0.57
N LEU A 128 12.45 -8.06 0.15
CA LEU A 128 13.11 -6.79 -0.12
C LEU A 128 14.63 -6.88 0.08
N LYS A 129 15.10 -7.65 1.07
CA LYS A 129 16.53 -7.91 1.29
C LYS A 129 17.17 -8.77 0.21
N ASN A 130 16.38 -9.62 -0.47
CA ASN A 130 16.84 -10.36 -1.65
C ASN A 130 17.04 -9.45 -2.88
N SER A 131 16.50 -8.23 -2.86
CA SER A 131 16.77 -7.23 -3.89
C SER A 131 18.09 -6.49 -3.62
N GLY A 132 18.89 -6.30 -4.66
CA GLY A 132 20.06 -5.41 -4.61
C GLY A 132 19.71 -3.93 -4.48
N HIS A 133 18.42 -3.57 -4.52
CA HIS A 133 17.95 -2.18 -4.45
C HIS A 133 16.53 -2.06 -3.87
N GLY A 134 16.22 -2.82 -2.80
CA GLY A 134 14.92 -2.77 -2.14
C GLY A 134 14.49 -1.35 -1.74
N ARG A 135 13.21 -1.01 -1.92
CA ARG A 135 12.60 0.27 -1.52
C ARG A 135 11.25 0.03 -0.84
N ILE A 136 10.99 0.83 0.20
CA ILE A 136 9.66 0.93 0.83
C ILE A 136 9.21 2.37 0.63
N VAL A 137 7.98 2.54 0.15
CA VAL A 137 7.34 3.85 -0.05
C VAL A 137 6.03 3.85 0.71
N ASN A 138 5.94 4.67 1.76
CA ASN A 138 4.70 4.89 2.50
C ASN A 138 3.99 6.11 1.92
N VAL A 139 2.80 5.92 1.33
CA VAL A 139 2.01 7.03 0.79
C VAL A 139 1.27 7.70 1.94
N SER A 140 1.84 8.82 2.41
CA SER A 140 1.26 9.62 3.48
C SER A 140 0.29 10.70 2.95
N SER A 141 0.19 11.83 3.63
CA SER A 141 -0.59 12.99 3.22
C SER A 141 -0.04 14.27 3.84
N GLY A 142 -0.33 15.42 3.25
CA GLY A 142 -0.14 16.72 3.88
C GLY A 142 -0.90 16.85 5.21
N ALA A 143 -2.01 16.12 5.38
CA ALA A 143 -2.72 16.03 6.66
C ALA A 143 -1.88 15.39 7.79
N GLY A 144 -0.81 14.66 7.43
CA GLY A 144 0.16 14.11 8.38
C GLY A 144 1.29 15.08 8.76
N ALA A 145 1.34 16.28 8.18
CA ALA A 145 2.39 17.25 8.45
C ALA A 145 2.08 18.06 9.71
N LEU A 146 3.09 18.25 10.59
CA LEU A 146 2.95 19.03 11.82
C LEU A 146 2.43 20.45 11.55
N SER A 147 2.84 21.07 10.43
CA SER A 147 2.41 22.42 10.03
C SER A 147 0.95 22.50 9.56
N ALA A 148 0.32 21.37 9.23
CA ALA A 148 -1.06 21.30 8.76
C ALA A 148 -2.01 20.65 9.79
N MET A 149 -1.51 20.34 10.99
CA MET A 149 -2.31 19.73 12.05
C MET A 149 -3.44 20.66 12.50
N SER A 150 -4.61 20.08 12.68
CA SER A 150 -5.77 20.75 13.23
C SER A 150 -6.62 19.77 14.04
N GLY A 151 -7.67 20.27 14.69
CA GLY A 151 -8.68 19.42 15.31
C GLY A 151 -9.64 18.75 14.32
N ASN A 152 -9.47 18.94 13.00
CA ASN A 152 -10.34 18.35 11.97
C ASN A 152 -9.70 17.10 11.37
N THR A 153 -10.53 16.21 10.80
CA THR A 153 -10.08 14.97 10.16
C THR A 153 -9.14 14.13 11.06
N PRO A 154 -9.50 13.93 12.35
CA PRO A 154 -8.57 13.38 13.34
C PRO A 154 -8.14 11.94 13.02
N ALA A 155 -9.02 11.07 12.52
CA ALA A 155 -8.66 9.67 12.25
C ALA A 155 -7.58 9.59 11.17
N TYR A 156 -7.81 10.27 10.05
CA TYR A 156 -6.84 10.31 8.95
C TYR A 156 -5.53 10.97 9.38
N SER A 157 -5.60 12.15 9.98
CA SER A 157 -4.42 12.95 10.30
C SER A 157 -3.52 12.22 11.29
N LEU A 158 -4.08 11.69 12.40
CA LEU A 158 -3.33 10.89 13.38
C LEU A 158 -2.68 9.67 12.73
N SER A 159 -3.40 8.95 11.86
CA SER A 159 -2.85 7.80 11.16
C SER A 159 -1.71 8.19 10.22
N LYS A 160 -1.80 9.32 9.49
CA LYS A 160 -0.75 9.77 8.58
C LYS A 160 0.47 10.36 9.29
N VAL A 161 0.29 11.03 10.43
CA VAL A 161 1.40 11.42 11.30
C VAL A 161 2.16 10.19 11.80
N SER A 162 1.42 9.18 12.25
CA SER A 162 2.00 7.93 12.74
C SER A 162 2.74 7.18 11.63
N LEU A 163 2.18 7.16 10.41
CA LEU A 163 2.84 6.58 9.24
C LEU A 163 4.13 7.35 8.86
N ASN A 164 4.14 8.68 9.01
CA ASN A 164 5.35 9.47 8.82
C ASN A 164 6.44 9.09 9.84
N ALA A 165 6.07 8.88 11.11
CA ALA A 165 7.02 8.47 12.15
C ALA A 165 7.57 7.05 11.94
N LEU A 166 6.82 6.17 11.26
CA LEU A 166 7.25 4.82 10.91
C LEU A 166 8.27 4.77 9.76
N THR A 167 8.33 5.83 8.95
CA THR A 167 9.11 5.87 7.70
C THR A 167 10.56 6.24 7.94
#